data_AF-A0A917XHR5-F1
#
_entry.id   AF-A0A917XHR5-F1
#
_cell.length_a   1.000
_cell.length_b   1.000
_cell.length_c   1.000
_cell.angle_alpha   90.00
_cell.angle_beta   90.00
_cell.angle_gamma   90.00
#
_symmetry.space_group_name_H-M   'P 1'
#
loop_
_entity.id
_entity.type
_entity.pdbx_description
1 polymer ?
#
loop_
_entity_poly.entity_id
_entity_poly.type
_entity_poly.pdbx_seq_one_letter_code
_entity_poly.pdbx_strand_id
1 'polypeptide(L)'
;MLREPRQVVVGPWPPGCPECLRTRRAAAASAERAAEMGVEVPDRELPTFLADTVAGLAAAGPEAQRFWTVDTATLALSRHGFLTDPRCPRCSAPPADTEQGAKPVRRARAKLSPGSSRVRELDRNALAAAYVDGQSGLIPSVTSYTQHAFPFTEAVLAVPGVSREAAGYGRTRDFDSAWSIAVAESLERLAAYAPAKRTGVTAGYADVADDAIDPRSLGLYPPDRFLVPGFPYREFTEDAVTDWVWGYSFGRGRPVLVPESFVYYRLPKPPGGGHGFACEISSGCALGGCYEEAVLHGILEVAERDAFLLAWYGRTPLPEIDLATVPDRRIPLVAERVERQGYRVHVFDTTREHGIPSFWTLAEDVTGTGRPRAVSTGGSGLDPAAAILAALHELSQTVEYVTVLAFDPGWRDRARHLAGHPDDVVSMADHLLCAADPDSFDRYSFLLDAPQPLAWDRGLARWHWPRHPDIGADLDEAVRRFAAAGMDVVAVDTTSTEQTSGGFRCVKVMAPGSVPMTFGHAARRVTGLPRLPEVRNPHPHPFP
;
A
#
# COMPACT_ATOMS: atom_id res chain seq x y z
N MET A 1 24.53 -25.23 -11.81
CA MET A 1 24.04 -26.29 -10.91
C MET A 1 24.26 -25.84 -9.48
N LEU A 2 23.23 -25.88 -8.64
CA LEU A 2 23.34 -25.73 -7.18
C LEU A 2 22.95 -27.06 -6.54
N ARG A 3 23.65 -27.49 -5.48
CA ARG A 3 23.32 -28.71 -4.73
C ARG A 3 22.77 -28.29 -3.37
N GLU A 4 21.64 -28.87 -3.00
CA GLU A 4 20.97 -28.64 -1.74
C GLU A 4 20.57 -29.99 -1.13
N PRO A 5 20.28 -30.06 0.17
CA PRO A 5 19.83 -31.31 0.76
C PRO A 5 18.59 -31.81 0.03
N ARG A 6 18.66 -33.07 -0.40
CA ARG A 6 17.58 -33.77 -1.11
C ARG A 6 17.24 -33.25 -2.52
N GLN A 7 17.97 -32.28 -3.06
CA GLN A 7 17.70 -31.81 -4.43
C GLN A 7 18.92 -31.25 -5.17
N VAL A 8 18.88 -31.35 -6.51
CA VAL A 8 19.82 -30.68 -7.41
C VAL A 8 19.08 -29.64 -8.24
N VAL A 9 19.62 -28.43 -8.30
CA VAL A 9 19.08 -27.31 -9.05
C VAL A 9 19.85 -27.18 -10.37
N VAL A 10 19.13 -27.23 -11.49
CA VAL A 10 19.70 -27.10 -12.84
C VAL A 10 19.23 -25.77 -13.45
N GLY A 11 20.18 -24.98 -13.96
CA GLY A 11 19.99 -23.55 -14.24
C GLY A 11 20.73 -22.68 -13.20
N PRO A 12 20.33 -21.40 -13.00
CA PRO A 12 19.29 -20.67 -13.74
C PRO A 12 19.72 -20.30 -15.17
N TRP A 13 18.75 -20.03 -16.03
CA TRP A 13 19.00 -19.49 -17.37
C TRP A 13 18.76 -17.97 -17.43
N PRO A 14 19.63 -17.21 -18.13
CA PRO A 14 19.51 -15.75 -18.23
C PRO A 14 18.15 -15.28 -18.78
N PRO A 15 17.71 -14.04 -18.47
CA PRO A 15 18.40 -13.05 -17.65
C PRO A 15 18.37 -13.39 -16.16
N GLY A 16 19.33 -12.86 -15.41
CA GLY A 16 19.61 -13.26 -14.02
C GLY A 16 20.72 -14.31 -13.92
N CYS A 17 21.31 -14.41 -12.74
CA CYS A 17 22.45 -15.29 -12.48
C CYS A 17 22.18 -16.21 -11.28
N PRO A 18 23.07 -17.18 -10.99
CA PRO A 18 22.92 -18.05 -9.82
C PRO A 18 22.76 -17.29 -8.50
N GLU A 19 23.32 -16.09 -8.37
CA GLU A 19 23.15 -15.25 -7.18
C GLU A 19 21.73 -14.72 -7.05
N CYS A 20 21.11 -14.23 -8.13
CA CYS A 20 19.70 -13.85 -8.12
C CYS A 20 18.83 -15.01 -7.66
N LEU A 21 19.08 -16.21 -8.20
CA LEU A 21 18.31 -17.39 -7.85
C LEU A 21 18.45 -17.71 -6.35
N ARG A 22 19.67 -17.73 -5.81
CA ARG A 22 19.88 -17.94 -4.36
C ARG A 22 19.12 -16.92 -3.52
N THR A 23 19.24 -15.64 -3.85
CA THR A 23 18.56 -14.56 -3.11
C THR A 23 17.04 -14.72 -3.14
N ARG A 24 16.46 -15.01 -4.31
CA ARG A 24 15.01 -15.21 -4.46
C ARG A 24 14.53 -16.45 -3.70
N ARG A 25 15.28 -17.55 -3.77
CA ARG A 25 14.93 -18.78 -3.07
C ARG A 25 15.03 -18.63 -1.56
N ALA A 26 16.07 -17.95 -1.07
CA ALA A 26 16.20 -17.64 0.35
C ALA A 26 15.05 -16.75 0.86
N ALA A 27 14.60 -15.78 0.07
CA ALA A 27 13.47 -14.92 0.42
C ALA A 27 12.12 -15.66 0.42
N ALA A 28 11.93 -16.60 -0.51
CA ALA A 28 10.69 -17.38 -0.65
C ALA A 28 10.60 -18.59 0.28
N ALA A 29 11.70 -18.99 0.92
CA ALA A 29 11.76 -20.19 1.74
C ALA A 29 10.97 -20.04 3.06
N SER A 30 10.20 -21.07 3.42
CA SER A 30 9.67 -21.21 4.78
C SER A 30 10.80 -21.37 5.80
N ALA A 31 10.51 -21.20 7.09
CA ALA A 31 11.51 -21.39 8.14
C ALA A 31 12.14 -22.78 8.10
N GLU A 32 11.34 -23.84 7.89
CA GLU A 32 11.83 -25.21 7.76
C GLU A 32 12.73 -25.34 6.54
N ARG A 33 12.32 -24.77 5.40
CA ARG A 33 13.06 -24.86 4.16
C ARG A 33 14.37 -24.08 4.20
N ALA A 34 14.38 -22.91 4.82
CA ALA A 34 15.58 -22.12 5.03
C ALA A 34 16.59 -22.89 5.90
N ALA A 35 16.11 -23.57 6.95
CA ALA A 35 16.95 -24.43 7.79
C ALA A 35 17.53 -25.62 7.00
N GLU A 36 16.74 -26.26 6.13
CA GLU A 36 17.23 -27.29 5.21
C GLU A 36 18.31 -26.74 4.27
N MET A 37 18.05 -25.64 3.57
CA MET A 37 18.99 -25.05 2.61
C MET A 37 20.33 -24.62 3.26
N GLY A 38 20.34 -24.37 4.57
CA GLY A 38 21.55 -24.04 5.34
C GLY A 38 22.43 -25.24 5.69
N VAL A 39 21.99 -26.49 5.45
CA VAL A 39 22.79 -27.69 5.73
C VAL A 39 23.83 -27.89 4.62
N GLU A 40 25.09 -27.98 5.00
CA GLU A 40 26.19 -28.23 4.07
C GLU A 40 26.05 -29.62 3.41
N VAL A 41 26.01 -29.65 2.09
CA VAL A 41 25.93 -30.89 1.31
C VAL A 41 27.35 -31.37 1.00
N PRO A 42 27.76 -32.57 1.46
CA PRO A 42 29.08 -33.10 1.15
C PRO A 42 29.31 -33.19 -0.36
N ASP A 43 30.51 -32.79 -0.80
CA ASP A 43 30.87 -32.92 -2.22
C ASP A 43 31.14 -34.40 -2.56
N ARG A 44 30.06 -35.10 -2.94
CA ARG A 44 30.09 -36.49 -3.42
C ARG A 44 29.67 -36.54 -4.87
N GLU A 45 30.20 -37.50 -5.62
CA GLU A 45 29.74 -37.76 -6.98
C GLU A 45 28.26 -38.11 -6.98
N LEU A 46 27.52 -37.55 -7.95
CA LEU A 46 26.12 -37.88 -8.14
C LEU A 46 26.04 -39.31 -8.72
N PRO A 47 25.08 -40.14 -8.28
CA PRO A 47 24.80 -41.41 -8.97
C PRO A 47 24.59 -41.18 -10.47
N THR A 48 25.02 -42.12 -11.31
CA THR A 48 25.04 -41.96 -12.78
C THR A 48 23.68 -41.53 -13.34
N PHE A 49 22.59 -42.13 -12.87
CA PHE A 49 21.24 -41.75 -13.32
C PHE A 49 20.86 -40.30 -13.00
N LEU A 50 21.31 -39.77 -11.85
CA LEU A 50 21.06 -38.39 -11.45
C LEU A 50 21.96 -37.44 -12.24
N ALA A 51 23.22 -37.82 -12.47
CA ALA A 51 24.15 -37.08 -13.31
C ALA A 51 23.63 -36.97 -14.76
N ASP A 52 23.15 -38.07 -15.33
CA ASP A 52 22.58 -38.12 -16.68
C ASP A 52 21.31 -37.26 -16.78
N THR A 53 20.44 -37.30 -15.77
CA THR A 53 19.24 -36.47 -15.70
C THR A 53 19.61 -34.98 -15.65
N VAL A 54 20.57 -34.60 -14.80
CA VAL A 54 21.05 -33.21 -14.68
C VAL A 54 21.70 -32.74 -15.98
N ALA A 55 22.51 -33.59 -16.62
CA ALA A 55 23.13 -33.28 -17.90
C ALA A 55 22.09 -33.11 -19.01
N GLY A 56 21.07 -33.99 -19.06
CA GLY A 56 19.95 -33.88 -19.99
C GLY A 56 19.18 -32.58 -19.83
N LEU A 57 18.86 -32.19 -18.59
CA LEU A 57 18.18 -30.91 -18.30
C LEU A 57 19.05 -29.70 -18.65
N ALA A 58 20.35 -29.76 -18.39
CA ALA A 58 21.28 -28.70 -18.74
C ALA A 58 21.39 -28.53 -20.26
N ALA A 59 21.44 -29.64 -21.01
CA ALA A 59 21.51 -29.66 -22.47
C ALA A 59 20.20 -29.25 -23.14
N ALA A 60 19.05 -29.58 -22.54
CA ALA A 60 17.74 -29.17 -23.03
C ALA A 60 17.54 -27.65 -23.03
N GLY A 61 18.34 -26.90 -22.24
CA GLY A 61 18.50 -25.45 -22.34
C GLY A 61 17.17 -24.68 -22.40
N PRO A 62 16.48 -24.45 -21.29
CA PRO A 62 15.15 -23.91 -21.28
C PRO A 62 15.10 -22.38 -21.25
N GLU A 63 13.88 -21.96 -21.53
CA GLU A 63 13.26 -20.65 -21.38
C GLU A 63 13.93 -19.72 -20.36
N ALA A 64 14.03 -18.45 -20.75
CA ALA A 64 14.58 -17.36 -19.95
C ALA A 64 13.97 -17.30 -18.54
N GLN A 65 14.80 -17.04 -17.53
CA GLN A 65 14.35 -16.88 -16.13
C GLN A 65 13.67 -18.12 -15.52
N ARG A 66 14.03 -19.32 -16.00
CA ARG A 66 13.61 -20.60 -15.42
C ARG A 66 14.76 -21.33 -14.74
N PHE A 67 14.42 -22.32 -13.93
CA PHE A 67 15.31 -23.36 -13.44
C PHE A 67 14.52 -24.65 -13.19
N TRP A 68 15.24 -25.77 -13.08
CA TRP A 68 14.69 -27.05 -12.66
C TRP A 68 15.18 -27.43 -11.28
N THR A 69 14.33 -28.11 -10.52
CA THR A 69 14.78 -28.89 -9.37
C THR A 69 14.57 -30.38 -9.63
N VAL A 70 15.55 -31.18 -9.21
CA VAL A 70 15.56 -32.63 -9.29
C VAL A 70 15.64 -33.16 -7.87
N ASP A 71 14.58 -33.79 -7.38
CA ASP A 71 14.61 -34.45 -6.07
C ASP A 71 15.56 -35.65 -6.12
N THR A 72 16.55 -35.69 -5.21
CA THR A 72 17.61 -36.71 -5.28
C THR A 72 17.18 -38.08 -4.78
N ALA A 73 16.03 -38.19 -4.11
CA ALA A 73 15.50 -39.46 -3.60
C ALA A 73 14.51 -40.11 -4.58
N THR A 74 13.74 -39.30 -5.30
CA THR A 74 12.62 -39.74 -6.15
C THR A 74 12.83 -39.48 -7.63
N LEU A 75 13.82 -38.66 -8.00
CA LEU A 75 14.02 -38.12 -9.35
C LEU A 75 12.83 -37.31 -9.89
N ALA A 76 11.92 -36.86 -9.01
CA ALA A 76 10.86 -35.96 -9.39
C ALA A 76 11.45 -34.66 -9.95
N LEU A 77 10.91 -34.22 -11.09
CA LEU A 77 11.31 -33.01 -11.78
C LEU A 77 10.25 -31.93 -11.58
N SER A 78 10.68 -30.73 -11.18
CA SER A 78 9.81 -29.56 -11.16
C SER A 78 10.49 -28.36 -11.81
N ARG A 79 9.69 -27.56 -12.52
CA ARG A 79 10.13 -26.36 -13.23
C ARG A 79 9.61 -25.13 -12.51
N HIS A 80 10.48 -24.15 -12.33
CA HIS A 80 10.22 -22.96 -11.53
C HIS A 80 10.65 -21.68 -12.25
N GLY A 81 10.02 -20.57 -11.87
CA GLY A 81 10.29 -19.25 -12.40
C GLY A 81 10.91 -18.33 -11.36
N PHE A 82 11.87 -17.50 -11.77
CA PHE A 82 12.45 -16.48 -10.88
C PHE A 82 12.60 -15.15 -11.61
N LEU A 83 12.55 -14.05 -10.88
CA LEU A 83 12.89 -12.74 -11.42
C LEU A 83 14.32 -12.35 -11.02
N THR A 84 15.02 -11.69 -11.94
CA THR A 84 16.31 -11.05 -11.66
C THR A 84 16.18 -10.15 -10.44
N ASP A 85 17.13 -10.22 -9.52
CA ASP A 85 17.18 -9.32 -8.37
C ASP A 85 17.79 -7.98 -8.82
N PRO A 86 17.06 -6.84 -8.71
CA PRO A 86 17.56 -5.51 -9.10
C PRO A 86 18.82 -5.09 -8.33
N ARG A 87 19.05 -5.69 -7.16
CA ARG A 87 20.19 -5.40 -6.29
C ARG A 87 21.29 -6.47 -6.38
N CYS A 88 21.19 -7.40 -7.32
CA CYS A 88 22.19 -8.44 -7.48
C CYS A 88 23.58 -7.84 -7.78
N PRO A 89 24.61 -8.11 -6.96
CA PRO A 89 25.94 -7.52 -7.15
C PRO A 89 26.69 -8.05 -8.38
N ARG A 90 26.16 -9.08 -9.06
CA ARG A 90 26.81 -9.73 -10.20
C ARG A 90 26.27 -9.30 -11.56
N CYS A 91 24.96 -9.18 -11.69
CA CYS A 91 24.31 -8.97 -12.99
C CYS A 91 23.29 -7.83 -13.01
N SER A 92 23.16 -7.09 -11.91
CA SER A 92 22.26 -5.94 -11.83
C SER A 92 23.02 -4.72 -11.31
N ALA A 93 22.62 -3.56 -11.80
CA ALA A 93 23.05 -2.27 -11.26
C ALA A 93 21.82 -1.35 -11.25
N PRO A 94 21.33 -0.91 -10.08
CA PRO A 94 20.19 0.01 -10.04
C PRO A 94 20.54 1.29 -10.80
N PRO A 95 19.65 1.84 -11.63
CA PRO A 95 19.91 3.07 -12.36
C PRO A 95 20.12 4.24 -11.40
N ALA A 96 20.83 5.28 -11.82
CA ALA A 96 20.97 6.49 -11.03
C ALA A 96 19.62 7.23 -10.95
N ASP A 97 19.29 7.76 -9.78
CA ASP A 97 18.19 8.70 -9.64
C ASP A 97 18.62 10.08 -10.16
N THR A 98 17.85 10.65 -11.10
CA THR A 98 18.26 11.86 -11.83
C THR A 98 17.06 12.76 -12.11
N GLU A 99 17.31 14.07 -12.17
CA GLU A 99 16.33 15.08 -12.54
C GLU A 99 15.61 14.74 -13.86
N GLN A 100 16.39 14.35 -14.89
CA GLN A 100 15.83 14.00 -16.20
C GLN A 100 14.98 12.71 -16.14
N GLY A 101 15.34 11.76 -15.27
CA GLY A 101 14.61 10.52 -15.07
C GLY A 101 13.26 10.71 -14.36
N ALA A 102 13.08 11.81 -13.63
CA ALA A 102 11.81 12.14 -12.99
C ALA A 102 10.79 12.79 -13.94
N LYS A 103 11.21 13.27 -15.12
CA LYS A 103 10.27 13.88 -16.09
C LYS A 103 9.36 12.80 -16.69
N PRO A 104 8.02 12.91 -16.53
CA PRO A 104 7.11 11.90 -17.03
C PRO A 104 7.10 11.87 -18.55
N VAL A 105 7.21 10.67 -19.14
CA VAL A 105 7.04 10.47 -20.57
C VAL A 105 5.58 10.12 -20.85
N ARG A 106 4.78 11.14 -21.15
CA ARG A 106 3.35 10.97 -21.39
C ARG A 106 3.06 10.25 -22.70
N ARG A 107 2.13 9.30 -22.65
CA ARG A 107 1.61 8.62 -23.84
C ARG A 107 0.10 8.48 -23.73
N ALA A 108 -0.60 8.69 -24.84
CA ALA A 108 -2.03 8.39 -24.89
C ALA A 108 -2.25 6.90 -24.59
N ARG A 109 -3.13 6.61 -23.63
CA ARG A 109 -3.52 5.28 -23.18
C ARG A 109 -5.04 5.27 -23.01
N ALA A 110 -5.71 4.59 -23.94
CA ALA A 110 -7.12 4.33 -23.84
C ALA A 110 -7.44 3.51 -22.59
N LYS A 111 -8.51 3.90 -21.90
CA LYS A 111 -9.06 3.15 -20.77
C LYS A 111 -9.89 1.98 -21.27
N LEU A 112 -10.14 1.00 -20.41
CA LEU A 112 -11.04 -0.12 -20.70
C LEU A 112 -12.46 0.36 -21.07
N SER A 113 -12.88 1.48 -20.50
CA SER A 113 -14.08 2.21 -20.88
C SER A 113 -13.97 3.68 -20.43
N PRO A 114 -14.79 4.61 -20.94
CA PRO A 114 -14.74 6.00 -20.51
C PRO A 114 -15.01 6.23 -19.01
N GLY A 115 -15.70 5.30 -18.34
CA GLY A 115 -15.94 5.34 -16.90
C GLY A 115 -14.93 4.54 -16.06
N SER A 116 -14.06 3.75 -16.70
CA SER A 116 -13.02 3.01 -16.00
C SER A 116 -11.90 3.95 -15.52
N SER A 117 -11.21 3.57 -14.46
CA SER A 117 -9.96 4.18 -14.01
C SER A 117 -8.73 3.32 -14.36
N ARG A 118 -8.89 2.33 -15.25
CA ARG A 118 -7.88 1.32 -15.61
C ARG A 118 -7.65 1.28 -17.13
N VAL A 119 -6.40 1.08 -17.55
CA VAL A 119 -6.02 0.91 -18.97
C VAL A 119 -5.96 -0.54 -19.43
N ARG A 120 -5.93 -1.48 -18.48
CA ARG A 120 -5.92 -2.92 -18.74
C ARG A 120 -6.56 -3.68 -17.59
N GLU A 121 -7.06 -4.87 -17.89
CA GLU A 121 -7.45 -5.85 -16.86
C GLU A 121 -6.22 -6.46 -16.20
N LEU A 122 -6.38 -6.95 -14.98
CA LEU A 122 -5.37 -7.76 -14.31
C LEU A 122 -5.58 -9.23 -14.70
N ASP A 123 -4.74 -9.73 -15.61
CA ASP A 123 -4.78 -11.14 -16.01
C ASP A 123 -4.11 -12.02 -14.95
N ARG A 124 -4.93 -12.78 -14.22
CA ARG A 124 -4.49 -13.75 -13.21
C ARG A 124 -3.43 -14.72 -13.71
N ASN A 125 -3.57 -15.26 -14.92
CA ASN A 125 -2.64 -16.27 -15.44
C ASN A 125 -1.28 -15.64 -15.75
N ALA A 126 -1.29 -14.44 -16.33
CA ALA A 126 -0.06 -13.69 -16.60
C ALA A 126 0.65 -13.29 -15.30
N LEU A 127 -0.10 -12.83 -14.30
CA LEU A 127 0.42 -12.51 -12.96
C LEU A 127 1.01 -13.74 -12.27
N ALA A 128 0.30 -14.87 -12.29
CA ALA A 128 0.76 -16.12 -11.69
C ALA A 128 2.08 -16.59 -12.34
N ALA A 129 2.14 -16.60 -13.67
CA ALA A 129 3.31 -17.04 -14.42
C ALA A 129 4.56 -16.14 -14.20
N ALA A 130 4.35 -14.86 -13.89
CA ALA A 130 5.41 -13.87 -13.69
C ALA A 130 5.91 -13.80 -12.24
N TYR A 131 5.02 -13.93 -11.25
CA TYR A 131 5.32 -13.54 -9.87
C TYR A 131 5.15 -14.66 -8.84
N VAL A 132 4.31 -15.65 -9.11
CA VAL A 132 3.87 -16.64 -8.11
C VAL A 132 4.61 -17.95 -8.30
N ASP A 133 5.49 -18.28 -7.37
CA ASP A 133 6.23 -19.54 -7.34
C ASP A 133 6.72 -19.82 -5.91
N GLY A 134 6.33 -20.96 -5.33
CA GLY A 134 6.64 -21.28 -3.95
C GLY A 134 8.11 -21.61 -3.66
N GLN A 135 8.97 -21.73 -4.68
CA GLN A 135 10.41 -21.94 -4.49
C GLN A 135 11.21 -20.64 -4.60
N SER A 136 10.75 -19.68 -5.41
CA SER A 136 11.59 -18.54 -5.87
C SER A 136 10.82 -17.32 -6.35
N GLY A 137 9.48 -17.36 -6.31
CA GLY A 137 8.65 -16.25 -6.74
C GLY A 137 8.79 -15.04 -5.82
N LEU A 138 8.41 -13.87 -6.33
CA LEU A 138 8.18 -12.72 -5.46
C LEU A 138 7.03 -12.96 -4.50
N ILE A 139 6.10 -13.80 -4.91
CA ILE A 139 4.91 -14.16 -4.15
C ILE A 139 4.93 -15.69 -3.97
N PRO A 140 5.50 -16.20 -2.86
CA PRO A 140 5.60 -17.65 -2.65
C PRO A 140 4.24 -18.31 -2.41
N SER A 141 3.27 -17.57 -1.87
CA SER A 141 1.93 -18.08 -1.57
C SER A 141 0.85 -17.04 -1.85
N VAL A 142 -0.28 -17.52 -2.35
CA VAL A 142 -1.53 -16.77 -2.47
C VAL A 142 -2.65 -17.61 -1.89
N THR A 143 -3.34 -17.10 -0.88
CA THR A 143 -4.36 -17.84 -0.13
C THR A 143 -5.69 -17.12 -0.26
N SER A 144 -6.68 -17.80 -0.85
CA SER A 144 -8.06 -17.30 -0.90
C SER A 144 -8.88 -17.92 0.22
N TYR A 145 -9.50 -17.07 1.03
CA TYR A 145 -10.24 -17.48 2.23
C TYR A 145 -11.74 -17.51 1.93
N THR A 146 -12.37 -18.65 2.17
CA THR A 146 -13.79 -18.88 1.88
C THR A 146 -14.71 -18.65 3.09
N GLN A 147 -14.12 -18.36 4.26
CA GLN A 147 -14.85 -18.18 5.52
C GLN A 147 -15.33 -16.74 5.75
N HIS A 148 -14.84 -15.77 4.96
CA HIS A 148 -15.23 -14.37 5.03
C HIS A 148 -16.57 -14.11 4.34
N ALA A 149 -17.27 -13.04 4.72
CA ALA A 149 -18.56 -12.69 4.12
C ALA A 149 -18.45 -12.37 2.61
N PHE A 150 -17.27 -11.94 2.17
CA PHE A 150 -16.92 -11.64 0.78
C PHE A 150 -15.58 -12.30 0.41
N PRO A 151 -15.33 -12.57 -0.89
CA PRO A 151 -14.06 -13.05 -1.38
C PRO A 151 -12.87 -12.21 -0.89
N PHE A 152 -12.03 -12.87 -0.09
CA PHE A 152 -10.81 -12.31 0.47
C PHE A 152 -9.62 -13.15 0.02
N THR A 153 -8.56 -12.51 -0.45
CA THR A 153 -7.32 -13.19 -0.84
C THR A 153 -6.11 -12.43 -0.31
N GLU A 154 -5.17 -13.17 0.27
CA GLU A 154 -3.87 -12.66 0.71
C GLU A 154 -2.79 -13.16 -0.25
N ALA A 155 -1.87 -12.29 -0.66
CA ALA A 155 -0.68 -12.64 -1.43
C ALA A 155 0.57 -12.25 -0.65
N VAL A 156 1.30 -13.24 -0.12
CA VAL A 156 2.50 -12.99 0.69
C VAL A 156 3.65 -12.55 -0.22
N LEU A 157 4.35 -11.48 0.16
CA LEU A 157 5.49 -10.92 -0.57
C LEU A 157 6.81 -11.37 0.08
N ALA A 158 7.65 -12.03 -0.71
CA ALA A 158 9.01 -12.40 -0.35
C ALA A 158 10.00 -11.28 -0.73
N VAL A 159 10.38 -10.45 0.23
CA VAL A 159 11.38 -9.40 0.03
C VAL A 159 12.76 -9.87 0.54
N PRO A 160 13.80 -9.89 -0.32
CA PRO A 160 15.13 -10.29 0.12
C PRO A 160 15.67 -9.47 1.29
N GLY A 161 16.08 -10.16 2.35
CA GLY A 161 16.65 -9.58 3.57
C GLY A 161 15.62 -9.09 4.60
N VAL A 162 14.33 -9.36 4.38
CA VAL A 162 13.24 -8.94 5.27
C VAL A 162 12.57 -10.18 5.86
N SER A 163 12.53 -10.27 7.19
CA SER A 163 11.92 -11.39 7.91
C SER A 163 10.42 -11.23 8.18
N ARG A 164 9.88 -10.02 8.03
CA ARG A 164 8.48 -9.69 8.32
C ARG A 164 7.67 -9.72 7.03
N GLU A 165 6.74 -10.65 6.93
CA GLU A 165 5.87 -10.85 5.77
C GLU A 165 5.10 -9.56 5.46
N ALA A 166 5.35 -8.95 4.30
CA ALA A 166 4.38 -8.04 3.70
C ALA A 166 3.39 -8.90 2.93
N ALA A 167 2.12 -8.51 2.91
CA ALA A 167 1.15 -9.12 2.03
C ALA A 167 0.25 -8.05 1.42
N GLY A 168 -0.22 -8.32 0.21
CA GLY A 168 -1.29 -7.59 -0.46
C GLY A 168 -2.62 -8.31 -0.25
N TYR A 169 -3.71 -7.55 -0.29
CA TYR A 169 -5.02 -8.01 0.14
C TYR A 169 -6.11 -7.67 -0.86
N GLY A 170 -6.61 -8.69 -1.54
CA GLY A 170 -7.72 -8.56 -2.47
C GLY A 170 -9.06 -8.69 -1.79
N ARG A 171 -9.89 -7.66 -1.92
CA ARG A 171 -11.25 -7.59 -1.35
C ARG A 171 -12.23 -7.19 -2.42
N THR A 172 -12.92 -8.16 -3.00
CA THR A 172 -13.84 -7.89 -4.11
C THR A 172 -15.07 -8.80 -4.06
N ARG A 173 -15.83 -8.82 -5.15
CA ARG A 173 -17.07 -9.60 -5.29
C ARG A 173 -16.82 -11.04 -5.75
N ASP A 174 -15.62 -11.37 -6.20
CA ASP A 174 -15.26 -12.69 -6.71
C ASP A 174 -13.78 -13.03 -6.41
N PHE A 175 -13.47 -14.32 -6.38
CA PHE A 175 -12.11 -14.78 -6.03
C PHE A 175 -11.06 -14.47 -7.10
N ASP A 176 -11.45 -14.29 -8.36
CA ASP A 176 -10.49 -14.07 -9.44
C ASP A 176 -9.95 -12.64 -9.41
N SER A 177 -10.87 -11.68 -9.26
CA SER A 177 -10.56 -10.27 -9.03
C SER A 177 -9.83 -10.07 -7.70
N ALA A 178 -10.27 -10.74 -6.61
CA ALA A 178 -9.58 -10.67 -5.33
C ALA A 178 -8.14 -11.20 -5.44
N TRP A 179 -7.94 -12.35 -6.09
CA TRP A 179 -6.60 -12.90 -6.32
C TRP A 179 -5.69 -11.91 -7.05
N SER A 180 -6.20 -11.30 -8.12
CA SER A 180 -5.41 -10.40 -8.97
C SER A 180 -5.08 -9.08 -8.26
N ILE A 181 -6.01 -8.53 -7.48
CA ILE A 181 -5.78 -7.33 -6.67
C ILE A 181 -4.78 -7.61 -5.55
N ALA A 182 -4.88 -8.77 -4.87
CA ALA A 182 -3.93 -9.13 -3.81
C ALA A 182 -2.49 -9.14 -4.34
N VAL A 183 -2.28 -9.76 -5.50
CA VAL A 183 -0.97 -9.79 -6.16
C VAL A 183 -0.51 -8.38 -6.57
N ALA A 184 -1.40 -7.56 -7.14
CA ALA A 184 -1.08 -6.18 -7.51
C ALA A 184 -0.68 -5.33 -6.29
N GLU A 185 -1.40 -5.44 -5.18
CA GLU A 185 -1.08 -4.73 -3.95
C GLU A 185 0.27 -5.21 -3.35
N SER A 186 0.60 -6.50 -3.43
CA SER A 186 1.93 -6.98 -3.04
C SER A 186 3.04 -6.36 -3.87
N LEU A 187 2.82 -6.21 -5.19
CA LEU A 187 3.76 -5.54 -6.07
C LEU A 187 3.89 -4.05 -5.76
N GLU A 188 2.81 -3.37 -5.37
CA GLU A 188 2.88 -1.99 -4.87
C GLU A 188 3.72 -1.91 -3.59
N ARG A 189 3.44 -2.77 -2.60
CA ARG A 189 4.13 -2.81 -1.31
C ARG A 189 5.63 -3.10 -1.44
N LEU A 190 6.06 -3.77 -2.51
CA LEU A 190 7.48 -3.97 -2.81
C LEU A 190 8.25 -2.64 -2.89
N ALA A 191 7.63 -1.59 -3.44
CA ALA A 191 8.26 -0.28 -3.61
C ALA A 191 8.66 0.37 -2.28
N ALA A 192 8.10 -0.06 -1.15
CA ALA A 192 8.36 0.52 0.16
C ALA A 192 9.72 0.15 0.78
N TYR A 193 10.29 -0.98 0.36
CA TYR A 193 11.37 -1.65 1.08
C TYR A 193 12.77 -1.16 0.70
N ALA A 194 12.94 -0.67 -0.52
CA ALA A 194 14.20 -0.10 -0.96
C ALA A 194 13.99 0.79 -2.19
N PRO A 195 14.79 1.85 -2.34
CA PRO A 195 14.84 2.60 -3.59
C PRO A 195 15.17 1.70 -4.78
N ALA A 196 14.37 1.83 -5.84
CA ALA A 196 14.62 1.15 -7.12
C ALA A 196 15.77 1.81 -7.92
N LYS A 197 16.12 3.05 -7.56
CA LYS A 197 17.16 3.88 -8.17
C LYS A 197 18.22 4.19 -7.09
N ARG A 198 19.46 4.42 -7.50
CA ARG A 198 20.52 4.86 -6.58
C ARG A 198 20.35 6.34 -6.28
N THR A 199 20.04 6.64 -5.04
CA THR A 199 19.94 8.01 -4.52
C THR A 199 21.28 8.73 -4.70
N GLY A 200 21.23 9.91 -5.32
CA GLY A 200 22.42 10.64 -5.77
C GLY A 200 22.62 12.00 -5.09
N VAL A 201 21.66 12.45 -4.27
CA VAL A 201 21.67 13.77 -3.63
C VAL A 201 21.57 13.60 -2.13
N THR A 202 22.58 14.06 -1.41
CA THR A 202 22.63 14.09 0.06
C THR A 202 23.01 15.49 0.49
N ALA A 203 22.08 16.24 1.09
CA ALA A 203 22.25 17.66 1.39
C ALA A 203 21.30 18.12 2.50
N GLY A 204 21.59 19.28 3.11
CA GLY A 204 20.60 20.01 3.90
C GLY A 204 19.59 20.70 2.99
N TYR A 205 18.37 20.95 3.48
CA TYR A 205 17.36 21.69 2.70
C TYR A 205 17.85 23.08 2.31
N ALA A 206 18.65 23.76 3.15
CA ALA A 206 19.23 25.07 2.86
C ALA A 206 20.03 25.09 1.55
N ASP A 207 20.70 23.97 1.21
CA ASP A 207 21.53 23.85 0.01
C ASP A 207 20.72 23.52 -1.26
N VAL A 208 19.52 22.96 -1.12
CA VAL A 208 18.69 22.46 -2.23
C VAL A 208 17.30 23.11 -2.29
N ALA A 209 17.06 24.17 -1.52
CA ALA A 209 15.73 24.77 -1.32
C ALA A 209 15.06 25.18 -2.64
N ASP A 210 15.84 25.67 -3.61
CA ASP A 210 15.35 26.10 -4.92
C ASP A 210 14.77 24.95 -5.75
N ASP A 211 15.24 23.72 -5.53
CA ASP A 211 14.84 22.54 -6.27
C ASP A 211 14.05 21.52 -5.46
N ALA A 212 13.92 21.72 -4.15
CA ALA A 212 13.25 20.80 -3.25
C ALA A 212 11.79 21.20 -2.95
N ILE A 213 11.02 20.21 -2.50
CA ILE A 213 9.81 20.42 -1.71
C ILE A 213 10.24 20.76 -0.28
N ASP A 214 9.67 21.83 0.27
CA ASP A 214 9.86 22.19 1.67
C ASP A 214 9.26 21.11 2.58
N PRO A 215 10.04 20.41 3.42
CA PRO A 215 9.52 19.35 4.30
C PRO A 215 8.43 19.85 5.26
N ARG A 216 8.42 21.15 5.61
CA ARG A 216 7.37 21.76 6.45
C ARG A 216 5.99 21.63 5.80
N SER A 217 5.92 21.68 4.47
CA SER A 217 4.68 21.55 3.71
C SER A 217 4.12 20.12 3.68
N LEU A 218 4.91 19.11 4.04
CA LEU A 218 4.49 17.71 4.09
C LEU A 218 3.94 17.29 5.45
N GLY A 219 3.82 18.24 6.40
CA GLY A 219 3.39 18.00 7.77
C GLY A 219 4.55 17.49 8.64
N LEU A 220 4.74 18.15 9.78
CA LEU A 220 5.76 17.83 10.78
C LEU A 220 5.14 17.41 12.11
N TYR A 221 6.00 16.91 13.00
CA TYR A 221 5.62 16.55 14.36
C TYR A 221 5.37 17.77 15.25
N PRO A 222 4.47 17.67 16.24
CA PRO A 222 4.40 18.63 17.33
C PRO A 222 5.75 18.75 18.08
N PRO A 223 6.23 19.96 18.45
CA PRO A 223 7.55 20.16 19.05
C PRO A 223 7.78 19.39 20.36
N ASP A 224 6.73 19.17 21.14
CA ASP A 224 6.77 18.39 22.39
C ASP A 224 7.13 16.92 22.16
N ARG A 225 6.92 16.38 20.95
CA ARG A 225 7.31 15.00 20.61
C ARG A 225 8.81 14.77 20.65
N PHE A 226 9.62 15.78 20.31
CA PHE A 226 11.08 15.68 20.36
C PHE A 226 11.63 15.68 21.79
N LEU A 227 10.81 16.03 22.79
CA LEU A 227 11.15 15.96 24.20
C LEU A 227 10.91 14.57 24.81
N VAL A 228 10.21 13.67 24.10
CA VAL A 228 9.89 12.32 24.57
C VAL A 228 11.11 11.40 24.40
N PRO A 229 11.63 10.78 25.47
CA PRO A 229 12.73 9.85 25.37
C PRO A 229 12.41 8.68 24.42
N GLY A 230 13.32 8.41 23.49
CA GLY A 230 13.15 7.31 22.52
C GLY A 230 12.23 7.63 21.34
N PHE A 231 11.80 8.89 21.16
CA PHE A 231 11.10 9.29 19.95
C PHE A 231 11.95 9.00 18.69
N PRO A 232 11.46 8.21 17.74
CA PRO A 232 12.30 7.62 16.70
C PRO A 232 12.73 8.58 15.59
N TYR A 233 12.05 9.72 15.43
CA TYR A 233 12.24 10.65 14.30
C TYR A 233 13.05 11.87 14.69
N ARG A 234 13.82 12.38 13.73
CA ARG A 234 14.64 13.58 13.90
C ARG A 234 13.82 14.84 13.63
N GLU A 235 14.06 15.88 14.41
CA GLU A 235 13.53 17.21 14.11
C GLU A 235 14.11 17.72 12.79
N PHE A 236 13.25 18.34 11.97
CA PHE A 236 13.66 18.96 10.73
C PHE A 236 14.32 20.31 11.02
N THR A 237 15.54 20.49 10.54
CA THR A 237 16.22 21.79 10.43
C THR A 237 16.71 21.97 9.00
N GLU A 238 16.87 23.23 8.55
CA GLU A 238 17.28 23.50 7.17
C GLU A 238 18.69 22.96 6.86
N ASP A 239 19.56 22.87 7.88
CA ASP A 239 20.92 22.29 7.76
C ASP A 239 20.96 20.76 7.97
N ALA A 240 19.84 20.13 8.32
CA ALA A 240 19.82 18.69 8.57
C ALA A 240 20.05 17.91 7.27
N VAL A 241 21.25 17.35 7.14
CA VAL A 241 21.61 16.51 5.99
C VAL A 241 20.73 15.26 5.95
N THR A 242 20.14 15.02 4.78
CA THR A 242 19.36 13.82 4.44
C THR A 242 19.56 13.45 2.98
N ASP A 243 19.08 12.26 2.61
CA ASP A 243 19.02 11.79 1.24
C ASP A 243 17.76 12.31 0.56
N TRP A 244 17.91 12.72 -0.70
CA TRP A 244 16.84 13.29 -1.53
C TRP A 244 16.69 12.51 -2.82
N VAL A 245 15.43 12.26 -3.20
CA VAL A 245 15.07 11.58 -4.44
C VAL A 245 14.28 12.50 -5.36
N TRP A 246 14.42 12.30 -6.67
CA TRP A 246 13.74 13.09 -7.68
C TRP A 246 12.30 12.63 -7.89
N GLY A 247 11.37 13.57 -7.69
CA GLY A 247 9.98 13.47 -8.09
C GLY A 247 9.62 14.49 -9.18
N TYR A 248 8.37 14.48 -9.61
CA TYR A 248 7.82 15.46 -10.53
C TYR A 248 6.69 16.24 -9.85
N SER A 249 6.84 17.55 -9.77
CA SER A 249 5.77 18.46 -9.33
C SER A 249 4.92 18.86 -10.52
N PHE A 250 3.65 18.52 -10.47
CA PHE A 250 2.70 18.88 -11.53
C PHE A 250 2.33 20.36 -11.50
N GLY A 251 2.25 20.97 -10.31
CA GLY A 251 1.97 22.39 -10.12
C GLY A 251 3.14 23.29 -10.53
N ARG A 252 4.39 22.87 -10.30
CA ARG A 252 5.58 23.58 -10.78
C ARG A 252 5.96 23.20 -12.22
N GLY A 253 5.41 22.11 -12.76
CA GLY A 253 5.69 21.61 -14.11
C GLY A 253 7.15 21.19 -14.32
N ARG A 254 7.84 20.74 -13.26
CA ARG A 254 9.26 20.37 -13.30
C ARG A 254 9.62 19.30 -12.28
N PRO A 255 10.76 18.60 -12.47
CA PRO A 255 11.34 17.77 -11.42
C PRO A 255 11.65 18.57 -10.15
N VAL A 256 11.49 17.91 -9.01
CA VAL A 256 11.78 18.44 -7.68
C VAL A 256 12.41 17.37 -6.79
N LEU A 257 13.23 17.78 -5.84
CA LEU A 257 13.76 16.90 -4.81
C LEU A 257 12.75 16.71 -3.68
N VAL A 258 12.60 15.48 -3.22
CA VAL A 258 11.78 15.09 -2.07
C VAL A 258 12.67 14.31 -1.09
N PRO A 259 12.58 14.53 0.23
CA PRO A 259 13.40 13.74 1.14
C PRO A 259 13.02 12.27 1.07
N GLU A 260 14.00 11.38 1.00
CA GLU A 260 13.81 9.93 0.77
C GLU A 260 12.91 9.29 1.83
N SER A 261 12.95 9.81 3.07
CA SER A 261 12.12 9.35 4.19
C SER A 261 10.62 9.62 4.01
N PHE A 262 10.23 10.51 3.09
CA PHE A 262 8.82 10.74 2.75
C PHE A 262 8.32 9.82 1.62
N VAL A 263 9.22 9.05 1.00
CA VAL A 263 8.91 8.17 -0.12
C VAL A 263 8.94 6.71 0.30
N TYR A 264 10.01 6.30 0.98
CA TYR A 264 10.25 4.91 1.35
C TYR A 264 10.08 4.72 2.86
N TYR A 265 9.10 3.90 3.25
CA TYR A 265 8.66 3.80 4.65
C TYR A 265 9.12 2.52 5.38
N ARG A 266 9.92 1.68 4.73
CA ARG A 266 10.53 0.50 5.36
C ARG A 266 12.05 0.49 5.22
N LEU A 267 12.66 1.66 5.07
CA LEU A 267 14.11 1.81 4.99
C LEU A 267 14.79 1.25 6.25
N PRO A 268 15.94 0.58 6.10
CA PRO A 268 16.79 0.21 7.23
C PRO A 268 17.16 1.44 8.07
N LYS A 269 17.29 1.26 9.39
CA LYS A 269 17.80 2.32 10.26
C LYS A 269 19.27 2.61 9.90
N PRO A 270 19.66 3.87 9.68
CA PRO A 270 21.07 4.21 9.48
C PRO A 270 21.89 3.92 10.75
N PRO A 271 23.20 3.62 10.61
CA PRO A 271 24.11 3.49 11.74
C PRO A 271 24.11 4.78 12.57
N GLY A 272 23.82 4.71 13.88
CA GLY A 272 23.69 5.89 14.74
C GLY A 272 22.27 6.24 15.20
N GLY A 273 21.25 5.53 14.71
CA GLY A 273 20.02 5.29 15.49
C GLY A 273 18.84 6.27 15.35
N GLY A 274 18.80 7.15 14.34
CA GLY A 274 17.61 7.96 14.05
C GLY A 274 16.90 7.51 12.77
N HIS A 275 15.56 7.50 12.75
CA HIS A 275 14.82 7.50 11.48
C HIS A 275 15.01 8.86 10.78
N GLY A 276 14.57 8.97 9.52
CA GLY A 276 14.49 10.25 8.82
C GLY A 276 13.52 11.24 9.48
N PHE A 277 13.03 12.22 8.73
CA PHE A 277 12.18 13.28 9.27
C PHE A 277 10.72 12.86 9.48
N ALA A 278 10.32 11.68 9.00
CA ALA A 278 8.92 11.26 9.02
C ALA A 278 8.72 9.76 9.18
N CYS A 279 7.60 9.42 9.80
CA CYS A 279 6.89 8.16 9.74
C CYS A 279 6.04 8.21 8.50
N GLU A 280 6.47 7.51 7.47
CA GLU A 280 5.63 7.28 6.31
C GLU A 280 4.96 5.92 6.37
N ILE A 281 3.93 5.78 5.55
CA ILE A 281 3.20 4.53 5.31
C ILE A 281 2.92 4.42 3.80
N SER A 282 2.10 3.44 3.39
CA SER A 282 1.72 3.25 1.99
C SER A 282 0.85 4.36 1.41
N SER A 283 0.44 5.37 2.18
CA SER A 283 -0.48 6.42 1.72
C SER A 283 0.05 7.11 0.45
N GLY A 284 -0.72 7.04 -0.64
CA GLY A 284 -0.34 7.60 -1.94
C GLY A 284 0.60 6.71 -2.75
N CYS A 285 0.96 5.52 -2.27
CA CYS A 285 1.58 4.49 -3.09
C CYS A 285 0.53 3.91 -4.02
N ALA A 286 0.87 3.70 -5.29
CA ALA A 286 -0.06 3.11 -6.23
C ALA A 286 0.65 2.37 -7.35
N LEU A 287 0.07 1.23 -7.74
CA LEU A 287 0.43 0.46 -8.93
C LEU A 287 -0.57 0.70 -10.07
N GLY A 288 -0.06 0.90 -11.28
CA GLY A 288 -0.86 1.05 -12.50
C GLY A 288 -0.27 0.32 -13.69
N GLY A 289 -1.07 0.09 -14.75
CA GLY A 289 -0.58 -0.42 -16.03
C GLY A 289 0.23 0.61 -16.83
N CYS A 290 0.22 1.86 -16.40
CA CYS A 290 1.09 2.93 -16.90
C CYS A 290 1.34 3.96 -15.79
N TYR A 291 2.22 4.93 -16.05
CA TYR A 291 2.58 5.94 -15.07
C TYR A 291 1.39 6.84 -14.73
N GLU A 292 0.63 7.25 -15.73
CA GLU A 292 -0.54 8.12 -15.56
C GLU A 292 -1.61 7.48 -14.69
N GLU A 293 -1.87 6.19 -14.89
CA GLU A 293 -2.80 5.41 -14.05
C GLU A 293 -2.31 5.29 -12.60
N ALA A 294 -1.02 5.00 -12.40
CA ALA A 294 -0.44 4.88 -11.07
C ALA A 294 -0.53 6.22 -10.31
N VAL A 295 -0.16 7.34 -10.94
CA VAL A 295 -0.28 8.66 -10.33
C VAL A 295 -1.74 9.02 -10.04
N LEU A 296 -2.66 8.75 -10.96
CA LEU A 296 -4.08 9.00 -10.72
C LEU A 296 -4.57 8.27 -9.46
N HIS A 297 -4.25 6.99 -9.31
CA HIS A 297 -4.68 6.20 -8.15
C HIS A 297 -4.04 6.69 -6.85
N GLY A 298 -2.76 7.10 -6.89
CA GLY A 298 -2.10 7.73 -5.74
C GLY A 298 -2.75 9.07 -5.35
N ILE A 299 -3.20 9.87 -6.32
CA ILE A 299 -3.94 11.12 -6.03
C ILE A 299 -5.28 10.82 -5.37
N LEU A 300 -6.02 9.82 -5.86
CA LEU A 300 -7.32 9.42 -5.29
C LEU A 300 -7.14 9.00 -3.82
N GLU A 301 -6.15 8.16 -3.52
CA GLU A 301 -5.86 7.75 -2.14
C GLU A 301 -5.44 8.93 -1.26
N VAL A 302 -4.57 9.83 -1.74
CA VAL A 302 -4.20 11.03 -0.97
C VAL A 302 -5.43 11.89 -0.66
N ALA A 303 -6.34 12.06 -1.62
CA ALA A 303 -7.58 12.79 -1.41
C ALA A 303 -8.49 12.14 -0.35
N GLU A 304 -8.64 10.81 -0.37
CA GLU A 304 -9.39 10.06 0.64
C GLU A 304 -8.84 10.29 2.04
N ARG A 305 -7.51 10.14 2.19
CA ARG A 305 -6.83 10.18 3.48
C ARG A 305 -6.81 11.60 4.04
N ASP A 306 -6.54 12.62 3.22
CA ASP A 306 -6.65 14.04 3.60
C ASP A 306 -8.08 14.38 4.05
N ALA A 307 -9.07 14.02 3.24
CA ALA A 307 -10.48 14.31 3.50
C ALA A 307 -10.96 13.70 4.83
N PHE A 308 -10.60 12.44 5.07
CA PHE A 308 -10.92 11.75 6.31
C PHE A 308 -10.21 12.40 7.51
N LEU A 309 -8.90 12.67 7.44
CA LEU A 309 -8.15 13.21 8.57
C LEU A 309 -8.55 14.66 8.90
N LEU A 310 -8.87 15.47 7.90
CA LEU A 310 -9.43 16.81 8.11
C LEU A 310 -10.79 16.73 8.82
N ALA A 311 -11.64 15.77 8.44
CA ALA A 311 -12.92 15.57 9.12
C ALA A 311 -12.71 15.12 10.58
N TRP A 312 -11.84 14.13 10.80
CA TRP A 312 -11.53 13.60 12.13
C TRP A 312 -10.92 14.66 13.04
N TYR A 313 -9.76 15.22 12.68
CA TYR A 313 -9.04 16.19 13.51
C TYR A 313 -9.77 17.51 13.63
N GLY A 314 -10.54 17.92 12.61
CA GLY A 314 -11.35 19.13 12.65
C GLY A 314 -12.69 18.98 13.37
N ARG A 315 -13.10 17.75 13.74
CA ARG A 315 -14.47 17.41 14.18
C ARG A 315 -15.53 17.98 13.22
N THR A 316 -15.30 17.84 11.92
CA THR A 316 -16.15 18.44 10.89
C THR A 316 -17.38 17.56 10.67
N PRO A 317 -18.61 18.05 10.90
CA PRO A 317 -19.82 17.31 10.55
C PRO A 317 -19.86 16.99 9.07
N LEU A 318 -20.32 15.77 8.72
CA LEU A 318 -20.38 15.31 7.34
C LEU A 318 -21.81 14.92 6.95
N PRO A 319 -22.19 15.12 5.68
CA PRO A 319 -23.44 14.58 5.16
C PRO A 319 -23.41 13.05 5.15
N GLU A 320 -24.46 12.41 5.66
CA GLU A 320 -24.68 10.96 5.63
C GLU A 320 -25.53 10.59 4.41
N ILE A 321 -25.01 9.73 3.55
CA ILE A 321 -25.71 9.28 2.34
C ILE A 321 -26.86 8.36 2.71
N ASP A 322 -28.07 8.70 2.24
CA ASP A 322 -29.21 7.81 2.34
C ASP A 322 -29.05 6.66 1.34
N LEU A 323 -28.65 5.48 1.84
CA LEU A 323 -28.43 4.27 1.05
C LEU A 323 -29.67 3.81 0.27
N ALA A 324 -30.88 4.16 0.72
CA ALA A 324 -32.11 3.82 0.01
C ALA A 324 -32.27 4.59 -1.31
N THR A 325 -31.61 5.76 -1.43
CA THR A 325 -31.64 6.60 -2.63
C THR A 325 -30.57 6.25 -3.66
N VAL A 326 -29.64 5.35 -3.32
CA VAL A 326 -28.52 4.97 -4.18
C VAL A 326 -29.04 4.07 -5.33
N PRO A 327 -28.81 4.44 -6.61
CA PRO A 327 -29.32 3.67 -7.75
C PRO A 327 -28.70 2.27 -7.86
N ASP A 328 -27.43 2.14 -7.50
CA ASP A 328 -26.73 0.87 -7.53
C ASP A 328 -27.13 0.00 -6.33
N ARG A 329 -28.02 -0.97 -6.60
CA ARG A 329 -28.55 -1.89 -5.59
C ARG A 329 -27.49 -2.75 -4.89
N ARG A 330 -26.28 -2.85 -5.44
CA ARG A 330 -25.17 -3.58 -4.77
C ARG A 330 -24.78 -2.91 -3.46
N ILE A 331 -24.82 -1.57 -3.39
CA ILE A 331 -24.41 -0.80 -2.21
C ILE A 331 -25.25 -1.15 -0.97
N PRO A 332 -26.60 -0.99 -0.99
CA PRO A 332 -27.41 -1.36 0.16
C PRO A 332 -27.34 -2.87 0.47
N LEU A 333 -27.13 -3.74 -0.51
CA LEU A 333 -26.97 -5.19 -0.28
C LEU A 333 -25.67 -5.54 0.47
N VAL A 334 -24.56 -4.88 0.14
CA VAL A 334 -23.29 -5.08 0.86
C VAL A 334 -23.40 -4.50 2.28
N ALA A 335 -24.00 -3.33 2.44
CA ALA A 335 -24.26 -2.73 3.76
C ALA A 335 -25.12 -3.67 4.63
N GLU A 336 -26.25 -4.17 4.10
CA GLU A 336 -27.15 -5.10 4.80
C GLU A 336 -26.41 -6.36 5.29
N ARG A 337 -25.42 -6.84 4.54
CA ARG A 337 -24.62 -8.01 4.94
C ARG A 337 -23.75 -7.74 6.16
N VAL A 338 -23.24 -6.53 6.32
CA VAL A 338 -22.55 -6.08 7.55
C VAL A 338 -23.56 -5.88 8.67
N GLU A 339 -24.73 -5.30 8.37
CA GLU A 339 -25.77 -5.05 9.37
C GLU A 339 -26.35 -6.33 9.97
N ARG A 340 -26.46 -7.41 9.18
CA ARG A 340 -26.84 -8.75 9.66
C ARG A 340 -25.87 -9.33 10.69
N GLN A 341 -24.68 -8.75 10.86
CA GLN A 341 -23.74 -9.10 11.92
C GLN A 341 -23.97 -8.31 13.22
N GLY A 342 -25.00 -7.47 13.30
CA GLY A 342 -25.32 -6.65 14.49
C GLY A 342 -24.81 -5.21 14.43
N TYR A 343 -24.38 -4.75 13.27
CA TYR A 343 -23.94 -3.37 13.07
C TYR A 343 -25.02 -2.51 12.42
N ARG A 344 -24.89 -1.20 12.54
CA ARG A 344 -25.51 -0.22 11.65
C ARG A 344 -24.42 0.35 10.75
N VAL A 345 -24.68 0.45 9.45
CA VAL A 345 -23.72 1.00 8.48
C VAL A 345 -24.07 2.44 8.17
N HIS A 346 -23.10 3.33 8.30
CA HIS A 346 -23.16 4.72 7.88
C HIS A 346 -22.18 4.96 6.73
N VAL A 347 -22.56 5.83 5.79
CA VAL A 347 -21.68 6.27 4.70
C VAL A 347 -21.71 7.78 4.64
N PHE A 348 -20.58 8.42 4.91
CA PHE A 348 -20.44 9.88 4.92
C PHE A 348 -19.71 10.38 3.67
N ASP A 349 -20.21 11.46 3.08
CA ASP A 349 -19.50 12.17 1.99
C ASP A 349 -18.38 13.04 2.57
N THR A 350 -17.13 12.58 2.44
CA THR A 350 -15.94 13.32 2.88
C THR A 350 -15.37 14.22 1.81
N THR A 351 -15.91 14.20 0.58
CA THR A 351 -15.42 14.98 -0.58
C THR A 351 -15.07 16.40 -0.14
N ARG A 352 -13.92 16.92 -0.56
CA ARG A 352 -13.45 18.27 -0.19
C ARG A 352 -13.51 19.22 -1.39
N GLU A 353 -12.89 20.39 -1.27
CA GLU A 353 -12.87 21.45 -2.29
C GLU A 353 -12.24 21.02 -3.63
N HIS A 354 -11.35 20.02 -3.63
CA HIS A 354 -10.85 19.42 -4.88
C HIS A 354 -11.96 18.64 -5.63
N GLY A 355 -13.07 18.29 -4.97
CA GLY A 355 -14.23 17.65 -5.61
C GLY A 355 -14.00 16.20 -6.05
N ILE A 356 -12.98 15.51 -5.54
CA ILE A 356 -12.78 14.08 -5.82
C ILE A 356 -13.71 13.29 -4.90
N PRO A 357 -14.62 12.46 -5.44
CA PRO A 357 -15.53 11.65 -4.65
C PRO A 357 -14.77 10.81 -3.62
N SER A 358 -15.02 11.09 -2.35
CA SER A 358 -14.38 10.42 -1.20
C SER A 358 -15.44 10.13 -0.14
N PHE A 359 -15.38 8.95 0.45
CA PHE A 359 -16.41 8.45 1.35
C PHE A 359 -15.79 7.79 2.57
N TRP A 360 -16.38 8.03 3.74
CA TRP A 360 -16.06 7.34 4.98
C TRP A 360 -17.22 6.42 5.35
N THR A 361 -16.95 5.12 5.44
CA THR A 361 -17.91 4.12 5.90
C THR A 361 -17.63 3.72 7.36
N LEU A 362 -18.67 3.71 8.18
CA LEU A 362 -18.60 3.40 9.61
C LEU A 362 -19.59 2.28 9.94
N ALA A 363 -19.12 1.23 10.62
CA ALA A 363 -19.98 0.22 11.24
C ALA A 363 -20.07 0.51 12.75
N GLU A 364 -21.28 0.77 13.25
CA GLU A 364 -21.58 0.94 14.69
C GLU A 364 -22.24 -0.33 15.26
N ASP A 365 -21.72 -0.91 16.34
CA ASP A 365 -22.43 -1.99 17.04
C ASP A 365 -23.69 -1.43 17.73
N VAL A 366 -24.87 -1.90 17.31
CA VAL A 366 -26.17 -1.50 17.89
C VAL A 366 -26.77 -2.57 18.80
N THR A 367 -26.08 -3.70 19.00
CA THR A 367 -26.60 -4.82 19.79
C THR A 367 -26.25 -4.74 21.27
N GLY A 368 -25.17 -4.01 21.63
CA GLY A 368 -24.69 -3.92 23.01
C GLY A 368 -24.11 -5.25 23.56
N THR A 369 -23.79 -6.19 22.67
CA THR A 369 -23.25 -7.52 23.02
C THR A 369 -21.76 -7.50 23.41
N GLY A 370 -21.16 -6.31 23.45
CA GLY A 370 -19.74 -6.11 23.70
C GLY A 370 -18.87 -6.55 22.51
N ARG A 371 -19.37 -6.34 21.28
CA ARG A 371 -18.59 -6.39 20.04
C ARG A 371 -17.71 -5.14 19.93
N PRO A 372 -16.78 -5.10 18.96
CA PRO A 372 -16.14 -3.85 18.56
C PRO A 372 -17.18 -2.76 18.33
N ARG A 373 -17.10 -1.65 19.08
CA ARG A 373 -18.14 -0.61 19.06
C ARG A 373 -18.20 0.13 17.73
N ALA A 374 -17.05 0.44 17.15
CA ALA A 374 -16.94 1.16 15.89
C ALA A 374 -15.82 0.59 15.02
N VAL A 375 -16.08 0.49 13.71
CA VAL A 375 -15.07 0.14 12.70
C VAL A 375 -15.21 1.12 11.53
N SER A 376 -14.10 1.74 11.11
CA SER A 376 -14.08 2.73 10.03
C SER A 376 -13.22 2.26 8.87
N THR A 377 -13.66 2.55 7.65
CA THR A 377 -12.89 2.41 6.40
C THR A 377 -13.35 3.50 5.43
N GLY A 378 -12.73 3.61 4.26
CA GLY A 378 -13.22 4.57 3.26
C GLY A 378 -12.78 4.21 1.86
N GLY A 379 -13.13 5.08 0.94
CA GLY A 379 -12.91 4.85 -0.47
C GLY A 379 -13.03 6.14 -1.26
N SER A 380 -12.25 6.23 -2.32
CA SER A 380 -12.30 7.32 -3.30
C SER A 380 -12.27 6.78 -4.72
N GLY A 381 -12.72 7.59 -5.67
CA GLY A 381 -12.73 7.18 -7.07
C GLY A 381 -13.39 8.16 -8.01
N LEU A 382 -13.23 7.91 -9.31
CA LEU A 382 -13.89 8.69 -10.36
C LEU A 382 -15.40 8.43 -10.37
N ASP A 383 -15.80 7.19 -10.07
CA ASP A 383 -17.19 6.76 -9.95
C ASP A 383 -17.55 6.64 -8.46
N PRO A 384 -18.47 7.47 -7.94
CA PRO A 384 -18.86 7.45 -6.54
C PRO A 384 -19.45 6.11 -6.10
N ALA A 385 -20.20 5.41 -6.97
CA ALA A 385 -20.80 4.13 -6.60
C ALA A 385 -19.72 3.05 -6.45
N ALA A 386 -18.73 3.04 -7.33
CA ALA A 386 -17.59 2.13 -7.24
C ALA A 386 -16.75 2.40 -5.98
N ALA A 387 -16.52 3.68 -5.64
CA ALA A 387 -15.77 4.08 -4.44
C ALA A 387 -16.47 3.64 -3.14
N ILE A 388 -17.79 3.84 -3.03
CA ILE A 388 -18.58 3.36 -1.88
C ILE A 388 -18.56 1.83 -1.79
N LEU A 389 -18.71 1.12 -2.92
CA LEU A 389 -18.62 -0.34 -2.92
C LEU A 389 -17.26 -0.86 -2.46
N ALA A 390 -16.17 -0.22 -2.89
CA ALA A 390 -14.82 -0.57 -2.42
C ALA A 390 -14.71 -0.37 -0.89
N ALA A 391 -15.13 0.80 -0.39
CA ALA A 391 -15.12 1.13 1.03
C ALA A 391 -15.94 0.13 1.87
N LEU A 392 -17.12 -0.29 1.38
CA LEU A 392 -17.98 -1.26 2.07
C LEU A 392 -17.41 -2.69 2.06
N HIS A 393 -16.75 -3.13 0.99
CA HIS A 393 -16.05 -4.43 1.01
C HIS A 393 -14.89 -4.42 2.02
N GLU A 394 -14.15 -3.30 2.10
CA GLU A 394 -13.12 -3.11 3.11
C GLU A 394 -13.72 -3.09 4.52
N LEU A 395 -14.86 -2.41 4.71
CA LEU A 395 -15.57 -2.35 5.99
C LEU A 395 -15.96 -3.75 6.46
N SER A 396 -16.57 -4.56 5.58
CA SER A 396 -16.98 -5.92 5.91
C SER A 396 -15.79 -6.78 6.35
N GLN A 397 -14.67 -6.70 5.65
CA GLN A 397 -13.47 -7.46 6.02
C GLN A 397 -12.86 -6.95 7.34
N THR A 398 -12.84 -5.63 7.54
CA THR A 398 -12.27 -5.01 8.74
C THR A 398 -13.12 -5.35 9.97
N VAL A 399 -14.46 -5.36 9.84
CA VAL A 399 -15.36 -5.84 10.90
C VAL A 399 -15.04 -7.27 11.30
N GLU A 400 -14.80 -8.16 10.34
CA GLU A 400 -14.42 -9.55 10.62
C GLU A 400 -13.04 -9.65 11.27
N TYR A 401 -12.05 -8.89 10.78
CA TYR A 401 -10.72 -8.86 11.36
C TYR A 401 -10.73 -8.37 12.82
N VAL A 402 -11.42 -7.28 13.11
CA VAL A 402 -11.51 -6.76 14.49
C VAL A 402 -12.34 -7.71 15.36
N THR A 403 -13.36 -8.39 14.80
CA THR A 403 -14.09 -9.45 15.52
C THR A 403 -13.18 -10.64 15.86
N VAL A 404 -12.23 -10.99 14.98
CA VAL A 404 -11.23 -12.03 15.27
C VAL A 404 -10.25 -11.57 16.35
N LEU A 405 -9.76 -10.32 16.31
CA LEU A 405 -8.97 -9.75 17.41
C LEU A 405 -9.75 -9.80 18.74
N ALA A 406 -11.08 -9.63 18.66
CA ALA A 406 -11.98 -9.71 19.80
C ALA A 406 -12.24 -11.14 20.34
N PHE A 407 -11.58 -12.17 19.78
CA PHE A 407 -11.55 -13.51 20.39
C PHE A 407 -10.47 -13.66 21.47
N ASP A 408 -9.46 -12.77 21.51
CA ASP A 408 -8.50 -12.76 22.60
C ASP A 408 -9.21 -12.36 23.92
N PRO A 409 -9.18 -13.17 24.99
CA PRO A 409 -9.84 -12.83 26.25
C PRO A 409 -9.48 -11.45 26.82
N GLY A 410 -8.28 -10.94 26.53
CA GLY A 410 -7.78 -9.65 26.99
C GLY A 410 -8.09 -8.47 26.05
N TRP A 411 -8.77 -8.68 24.91
CA TRP A 411 -8.92 -7.65 23.89
C TRP A 411 -9.64 -6.39 24.41
N ARG A 412 -10.64 -6.55 25.29
CA ARG A 412 -11.40 -5.41 25.84
C ARG A 412 -10.55 -4.55 26.75
N ASP A 413 -9.73 -5.18 27.59
CA ASP A 413 -8.81 -4.46 28.46
C ASP A 413 -7.74 -3.75 27.63
N ARG A 414 -7.25 -4.37 26.55
CA ARG A 414 -6.35 -3.73 25.58
C ARG A 414 -7.01 -2.54 24.87
N ALA A 415 -8.25 -2.69 24.40
CA ALA A 415 -9.01 -1.64 23.72
C ALA A 415 -9.25 -0.44 24.65
N ARG A 416 -9.74 -0.67 25.87
CA ARG A 416 -9.93 0.37 26.90
C ARG A 416 -8.61 1.04 27.28
N HIS A 417 -7.54 0.26 27.43
CA HIS A 417 -6.20 0.79 27.70
C HIS A 417 -5.77 1.76 26.62
N LEU A 418 -5.88 1.36 25.34
CA LEU A 418 -5.54 2.19 24.19
C LEU A 418 -6.42 3.44 24.07
N ALA A 419 -7.70 3.33 24.40
CA ALA A 419 -8.60 4.48 24.44
C ALA A 419 -8.17 5.51 25.50
N GLY A 420 -7.72 5.05 26.68
CA GLY A 420 -7.21 5.90 27.77
C GLY A 420 -5.74 6.34 27.65
N HIS A 421 -4.93 5.62 26.86
CA HIS A 421 -3.50 5.88 26.66
C HIS A 421 -3.18 6.01 25.17
N PRO A 422 -3.56 7.14 24.52
CA PRO A 422 -3.38 7.33 23.09
C PRO A 422 -1.95 7.09 22.60
N ASP A 423 -0.93 7.45 23.38
CA ASP A 423 0.48 7.27 22.97
C ASP A 423 0.92 5.80 22.87
N ASP A 424 0.16 4.85 23.44
CA ASP A 424 0.39 3.40 23.30
C ASP A 424 -0.27 2.81 22.04
N VAL A 425 -1.03 3.62 21.29
CA VAL A 425 -1.46 3.30 19.94
C VAL A 425 -0.26 3.49 19.02
N VAL A 426 0.34 2.39 18.55
CA VAL A 426 1.59 2.41 17.76
C VAL A 426 1.50 1.67 16.43
N SER A 427 0.39 0.97 16.17
CA SER A 427 0.17 0.19 14.95
C SER A 427 -1.25 0.35 14.41
N MET A 428 -1.44 0.00 13.15
CA MET A 428 -2.76 -0.05 12.50
C MET A 428 -3.80 -0.86 13.30
N ALA A 429 -3.40 -2.02 13.84
CA ALA A 429 -4.28 -2.85 14.68
C ALA A 429 -4.65 -2.14 16.00
N ASP A 430 -3.74 -1.35 16.57
CA ASP A 430 -4.04 -0.56 17.78
C ASP A 430 -5.05 0.57 17.48
N HIS A 431 -4.97 1.21 16.31
CA HIS A 431 -5.95 2.23 15.90
C HIS A 431 -7.36 1.62 15.82
N LEU A 432 -7.48 0.43 15.22
CA LEU A 432 -8.73 -0.31 15.15
C LEU A 432 -9.25 -0.72 16.53
N LEU A 433 -8.38 -1.25 17.40
CA LEU A 433 -8.76 -1.63 18.77
C LEU A 433 -9.15 -0.42 19.63
N CYS A 434 -8.45 0.70 19.48
CA CYS A 434 -8.79 1.95 20.17
C CYS A 434 -10.20 2.42 19.80
N ALA A 435 -10.56 2.35 18.51
CA ALA A 435 -11.89 2.69 18.01
C ALA A 435 -12.98 1.67 18.38
N ALA A 436 -12.58 0.41 18.60
CA ALA A 436 -13.47 -0.68 18.99
C ALA A 436 -13.96 -0.55 20.44
N ASP A 437 -13.33 0.27 21.27
CA ASP A 437 -13.72 0.46 22.67
C ASP A 437 -15.01 1.29 22.80
N PRO A 438 -16.02 0.83 23.55
CA PRO A 438 -17.26 1.59 23.77
C PRO A 438 -17.08 2.97 24.38
N ASP A 439 -16.12 3.15 25.28
CA ASP A 439 -15.89 4.43 25.98
C ASP A 439 -15.23 5.47 25.05
N SER A 440 -14.75 5.05 23.88
CA SER A 440 -14.22 5.94 22.84
C SER A 440 -15.27 6.44 21.84
N PHE A 441 -16.50 5.95 21.92
CA PHE A 441 -17.50 6.18 20.88
C PHE A 441 -18.02 7.62 20.79
N ASP A 442 -17.96 8.36 21.90
CA ASP A 442 -18.29 9.79 21.96
C ASP A 442 -17.42 10.64 21.02
N ARG A 443 -16.25 10.14 20.62
CA ARG A 443 -15.36 10.77 19.62
C ARG A 443 -16.02 10.95 18.27
N TYR A 444 -17.05 10.16 17.94
CA TYR A 444 -17.83 10.23 16.70
C TYR A 444 -19.05 11.17 16.79
N SER A 445 -19.30 11.82 17.94
CA SER A 445 -20.44 12.73 18.17
C SER A 445 -20.63 13.78 17.08
N PHE A 446 -19.54 14.30 16.51
CA PHE A 446 -19.58 15.28 15.43
C PHE A 446 -20.23 14.77 14.13
N LEU A 447 -20.33 13.45 13.94
CA LEU A 447 -21.05 12.80 12.85
C LEU A 447 -22.44 12.34 13.26
N LEU A 448 -22.58 11.78 14.46
CA LEU A 448 -23.73 10.96 14.83
C LEU A 448 -24.80 11.71 15.65
N ASP A 449 -24.45 12.76 16.39
CA ASP A 449 -25.42 13.46 17.27
C ASP A 449 -26.40 14.32 16.48
N ALA A 450 -25.96 14.83 15.32
CA ALA A 450 -26.74 15.71 14.44
C ALA A 450 -26.54 15.29 12.97
N PRO A 451 -27.09 14.12 12.55
CA PRO A 451 -26.87 13.59 11.21
C PRO A 451 -27.46 14.52 10.16
N GLN A 452 -26.74 14.67 9.05
CA GLN A 452 -27.13 15.50 7.91
C GLN A 452 -27.45 14.59 6.72
N PRO A 453 -28.71 14.14 6.54
CA PRO A 453 -29.03 13.21 5.47
C PRO A 453 -28.81 13.84 4.09
N LEU A 454 -28.18 13.09 3.19
CA LEU A 454 -27.88 13.44 1.81
C LEU A 454 -28.49 12.40 0.87
N ALA A 455 -29.51 12.81 0.13
CA ALA A 455 -30.01 12.01 -0.99
C ALA A 455 -28.95 11.94 -2.11
N TRP A 456 -28.84 10.77 -2.76
CA TRP A 456 -27.86 10.50 -3.81
C TRP A 456 -27.83 11.56 -4.92
N ASP A 457 -28.99 11.98 -5.40
CA ASP A 457 -29.15 12.94 -6.49
C ASP A 457 -28.57 14.33 -6.16
N ARG A 458 -28.61 14.73 -4.88
CA ARG A 458 -28.04 15.99 -4.39
C ARG A 458 -26.51 16.00 -4.38
N GLY A 459 -25.86 14.83 -4.28
CA GLY A 459 -24.40 14.71 -4.33
C GLY A 459 -23.83 14.70 -5.76
N LEU A 460 -24.62 14.34 -6.77
CA LEU A 460 -24.15 14.11 -8.14
C LEU A 460 -23.38 15.28 -8.76
N ALA A 461 -23.82 16.51 -8.51
CA ALA A 461 -23.14 17.70 -9.04
C ALA A 461 -21.72 17.84 -8.47
N ARG A 462 -21.54 17.51 -7.18
CA ARG A 462 -20.27 17.57 -6.48
C ARG A 462 -19.34 16.44 -6.90
N TRP A 463 -19.89 15.24 -7.08
CA TRP A 463 -19.13 14.03 -7.44
C TRP A 463 -18.88 13.90 -8.94
N HIS A 464 -19.34 14.87 -9.74
CA HIS A 464 -19.25 14.78 -11.19
C HIS A 464 -17.79 14.64 -11.64
N TRP A 465 -17.53 13.57 -12.39
CA TRP A 465 -16.27 13.33 -13.09
C TRP A 465 -16.51 13.27 -14.61
N PRO A 466 -15.77 14.04 -15.42
CA PRO A 466 -15.90 13.97 -16.88
C PRO A 466 -15.49 12.60 -17.41
N ARG A 467 -16.26 12.05 -18.37
CA ARG A 467 -15.96 10.75 -18.97
C ARG A 467 -14.90 10.88 -20.07
N HIS A 468 -13.64 10.84 -19.68
CA HIS A 468 -12.53 10.80 -20.62
C HIS A 468 -12.31 9.39 -21.18
N PRO A 469 -11.92 9.21 -22.45
CA PRO A 469 -11.51 7.91 -22.99
C PRO A 469 -10.05 7.56 -22.68
N ASP A 470 -9.23 8.55 -22.32
CA ASP A 470 -7.79 8.43 -22.08
C ASP A 470 -7.48 8.67 -20.60
N ILE A 471 -6.60 7.86 -20.01
CA ILE A 471 -6.24 7.95 -18.59
C ILE A 471 -5.44 9.22 -18.25
N GLY A 472 -4.67 9.74 -19.20
CA GLY A 472 -3.89 10.96 -19.02
C GLY A 472 -4.80 12.18 -18.83
N ALA A 473 -5.97 12.18 -19.48
CA ALA A 473 -6.97 13.23 -19.29
C ALA A 473 -7.63 13.18 -17.91
N ASP A 474 -7.85 11.99 -17.33
CA ASP A 474 -8.30 11.87 -15.93
C ASP A 474 -7.21 12.34 -14.96
N LEU A 475 -5.94 12.01 -15.22
CA LEU A 475 -4.83 12.54 -14.43
C LEU A 475 -4.78 14.08 -14.49
N ASP A 476 -4.94 14.67 -15.68
CA ASP A 476 -4.98 16.13 -15.85
C ASP A 476 -6.14 16.76 -15.08
N GLU A 477 -7.31 16.13 -15.11
CA GLU A 477 -8.47 16.57 -14.34
C GLU A 477 -8.21 16.50 -12.83
N ALA A 478 -7.57 15.44 -12.33
CA ALA A 478 -7.20 15.30 -10.92
C ALA A 478 -6.19 16.37 -10.49
N VAL A 479 -5.14 16.59 -11.27
CA VAL A 479 -4.13 17.64 -11.03
C VAL A 479 -4.78 19.02 -11.04
N ARG A 480 -5.65 19.30 -12.02
CA ARG A 480 -6.38 20.57 -12.12
C ARG A 480 -7.26 20.82 -10.89
N ARG A 481 -7.91 19.78 -10.37
CA ARG A 481 -8.72 19.83 -9.14
C ARG A 481 -7.89 20.17 -7.91
N PHE A 482 -6.74 19.53 -7.72
CA PHE A 482 -5.81 19.88 -6.63
C PHE A 482 -5.28 21.32 -6.78
N ALA A 483 -4.88 21.72 -8.00
CA ALA A 483 -4.40 23.07 -8.26
C ALA A 483 -5.48 24.13 -7.97
N ALA A 484 -6.74 23.87 -8.33
CA ALA A 484 -7.87 24.75 -8.01
C ALA A 484 -8.14 24.85 -6.49
N ALA A 485 -7.77 23.82 -5.72
CA ALA A 485 -7.79 23.83 -4.26
C ALA A 485 -6.51 24.44 -3.63
N GLY A 486 -5.60 25.00 -4.44
CA GLY A 486 -4.36 25.60 -3.97
C GLY A 486 -3.29 24.58 -3.56
N MET A 487 -3.39 23.35 -4.03
CA MET A 487 -2.48 22.25 -3.69
C MET A 487 -1.69 21.80 -4.92
N ASP A 488 -0.42 21.45 -4.69
CA ASP A 488 0.41 20.78 -5.68
C ASP A 488 0.23 19.26 -5.58
N VAL A 489 0.56 18.54 -6.66
CA VAL A 489 0.71 17.09 -6.68
C VAL A 489 2.15 16.79 -7.05
N VAL A 490 2.82 15.98 -6.23
CA VAL A 490 4.19 15.53 -6.46
C VAL A 490 4.20 14.02 -6.55
N ALA A 491 4.75 13.47 -7.63
CA ALA A 491 4.86 12.02 -7.82
C ALA A 491 6.32 11.59 -7.95
N VAL A 492 6.72 10.59 -7.16
CA VAL A 492 8.03 9.94 -7.25
C VAL A 492 7.84 8.56 -7.88
N ASP A 493 8.54 8.30 -8.98
CA ASP A 493 8.51 6.99 -9.64
C ASP A 493 9.38 5.98 -8.89
N THR A 494 8.71 5.05 -8.22
CA THR A 494 9.31 3.99 -7.42
C THR A 494 9.38 2.66 -8.18
N THR A 495 9.17 2.68 -9.51
CA THR A 495 9.11 1.47 -10.33
C THR A 495 10.42 0.68 -10.31
N SER A 496 10.36 -0.58 -9.90
CA SER A 496 11.46 -1.54 -9.98
C SER A 496 11.41 -2.42 -11.24
N THR A 497 12.49 -3.18 -11.48
CA THR A 497 12.54 -4.14 -12.60
C THR A 497 11.49 -5.24 -12.46
N GLU A 498 11.16 -5.62 -11.23
CA GLU A 498 10.13 -6.60 -10.92
C GLU A 498 8.76 -6.14 -11.41
N GLN A 499 8.34 -4.92 -11.03
CA GLN A 499 7.05 -4.38 -11.46
C GLN A 499 7.00 -4.18 -12.98
N THR A 500 8.11 -3.73 -13.58
CA THR A 500 8.24 -3.59 -15.03
C THR A 500 8.11 -4.94 -15.76
N SER A 501 8.49 -6.06 -15.13
CA SER A 501 8.45 -7.39 -15.74
C SER A 501 7.02 -7.86 -16.04
N GLY A 502 6.02 -7.42 -15.27
CA GLY A 502 4.60 -7.61 -15.57
C GLY A 502 3.93 -6.40 -16.24
N GLY A 503 4.72 -5.43 -16.71
CA GLY A 503 4.23 -4.23 -17.38
C GLY A 503 3.55 -3.21 -16.46
N PHE A 504 3.92 -3.17 -15.18
CA PHE A 504 3.39 -2.20 -14.22
C PHE A 504 4.33 -1.02 -14.00
N ARG A 505 3.75 0.08 -13.51
CA ARG A 505 4.44 1.23 -12.93
C ARG A 505 3.98 1.40 -11.50
N CYS A 506 4.89 1.81 -10.62
CA CYS A 506 4.61 2.11 -9.24
C CYS A 506 5.10 3.52 -8.92
N VAL A 507 4.32 4.26 -8.15
CA VAL A 507 4.67 5.62 -7.71
C VAL A 507 4.34 5.80 -6.24
N LYS A 508 4.94 6.82 -5.63
CA LYS A 508 4.45 7.46 -4.40
C LYS A 508 4.00 8.86 -4.75
N VAL A 509 2.75 9.20 -4.46
CA VAL A 509 2.16 10.52 -4.62
C VAL A 509 2.08 11.23 -3.27
N MET A 510 2.39 12.52 -3.27
CA MET A 510 2.23 13.42 -2.13
C MET A 510 1.55 14.69 -2.62
N ALA A 511 0.77 15.33 -1.75
CA ALA A 511 0.19 16.64 -2.02
C ALA A 511 0.59 17.62 -0.91
N PRO A 512 1.64 18.45 -1.10
CA PRO A 512 2.04 19.45 -0.12
C PRO A 512 0.85 20.25 0.43
N GLY A 513 0.74 20.29 1.76
CA GLY A 513 -0.38 20.87 2.49
C GLY A 513 -1.44 19.88 2.96
N SER A 514 -1.53 18.67 2.39
CA SER A 514 -2.46 17.62 2.85
C SER A 514 -2.08 17.10 4.25
N VAL A 515 -3.07 16.65 5.02
CA VAL A 515 -2.82 15.94 6.28
C VAL A 515 -2.37 14.51 5.98
N PRO A 516 -1.13 14.13 6.32
CA PRO A 516 -0.63 12.79 6.03
C PRO A 516 -1.18 11.77 7.04
N MET A 517 -1.54 10.60 6.53
CA MET A 517 -1.90 9.45 7.35
C MET A 517 -0.65 8.82 7.97
N THR A 518 -0.72 8.47 9.25
CA THR A 518 0.39 7.85 10.00
C THR A 518 -0.17 6.85 10.99
N PHE A 519 0.44 5.67 11.11
CA PHE A 519 0.09 4.75 12.19
C PHE A 519 0.94 5.02 13.43
N GLY A 520 0.24 5.14 14.55
CA GLY A 520 0.80 5.52 15.84
C GLY A 520 0.39 6.94 16.22
N HIS A 521 -0.20 7.12 17.40
CA HIS A 521 -0.71 8.41 17.82
C HIS A 521 0.40 9.46 18.00
N ALA A 522 1.54 9.03 18.55
CA ALA A 522 2.73 9.85 18.69
C ALA A 522 3.38 10.19 17.34
N ALA A 523 3.10 9.39 16.29
CA ALA A 523 3.62 9.58 14.94
C ALA A 523 2.80 10.55 14.08
N ARG A 524 1.73 11.17 14.62
CA ARG A 524 0.90 12.12 13.87
C ARG A 524 1.70 13.35 13.43
N ARG A 525 1.57 13.71 12.15
CA ARG A 525 2.20 14.89 11.56
C ARG A 525 1.14 15.94 11.24
N VAL A 526 0.86 16.77 12.25
CA VAL A 526 -0.25 17.75 12.24
C VAL A 526 0.24 19.20 12.33
N THR A 527 1.55 19.41 12.39
CA THR A 527 2.16 20.75 12.48
C THR A 527 2.54 21.27 11.10
N GLY A 528 2.39 22.58 10.87
CA GLY A 528 2.85 23.23 9.63
C GLY A 528 1.88 23.11 8.45
N LEU A 529 0.65 22.63 8.69
CA LEU A 529 -0.37 22.39 7.67
C LEU A 529 -1.45 23.48 7.69
N PRO A 530 -1.52 24.37 6.68
CA PRO A 530 -2.52 25.44 6.65
C PRO A 530 -3.98 24.95 6.63
N ARG A 531 -4.21 23.74 6.07
CA ARG A 531 -5.54 23.10 5.98
C ARG A 531 -6.02 22.55 7.32
N LEU A 532 -5.11 22.33 8.28
CA LEU A 532 -5.40 21.88 9.64
C LEU A 532 -4.81 22.87 10.66
N PRO A 533 -5.40 24.08 10.79
CA PRO A 533 -4.86 25.10 11.68
C PRO A 533 -4.97 24.74 13.16
N GLU A 534 -5.91 23.87 13.51
CA GLU A 534 -6.17 23.42 14.89
C GLU A 534 -6.59 21.94 14.87
N VAL A 535 -6.07 21.17 15.82
CA VAL A 535 -6.51 19.80 16.09
C VAL A 535 -7.57 19.83 17.19
N ARG A 536 -8.84 19.75 16.81
CA ARG A 536 -10.00 19.73 17.72
C ARG A 536 -10.33 18.35 18.27
N ASN A 537 -10.00 17.30 17.51
CA ASN A 537 -10.06 15.93 17.98
C ASN A 537 -8.64 15.44 18.31
N PRO A 538 -8.24 15.40 19.59
CA PRO A 538 -6.88 15.03 19.97
C PRO A 538 -6.68 13.51 19.99
N HIS A 539 -7.66 12.69 19.58
CA HIS A 539 -7.60 11.24 19.72
C HIS A 539 -6.99 10.56 18.48
N PRO A 540 -6.46 9.32 18.63
CA PRO A 540 -6.04 8.50 17.50
C PRO A 540 -7.17 8.35 16.48
N HIS A 541 -6.86 8.46 15.19
CA HIS A 541 -7.88 8.26 14.15
C HIS A 541 -8.30 6.80 14.06
N PRO A 542 -9.54 6.49 13.67
CA PRO A 542 -10.02 5.10 13.60
C PRO A 542 -9.70 4.38 12.28
N PHE A 543 -9.11 5.07 11.30
CA PHE A 543 -8.82 4.49 9.99
C PHE A 543 -7.70 3.44 10.05
N PRO A 544 -7.87 2.28 9.37
CA PRO A 544 -6.83 1.30 9.14
C PRO A 544 -5.87 1.71 8.02
#